data_AF-A0A926I254-F1
#
_entry.id   AF-A0A926I254-F1
#
_cell.length_a   1.000
_cell.length_b   1.000
_cell.length_c   1.000
_cell.angle_alpha   90.00
_cell.angle_beta   90.00
_cell.angle_gamma   90.00
#
_symmetry.space_group_name_H-M   'P 1'
#
loop_
_entity.id
_entity.type
_entity.pdbx_description
1 polymer ?
#
loop_
_entity_poly.entity_id
_entity_poly.type
_entity_poly.pdbx_seq_one_letter_code
_entity_poly.pdbx_strand_id
1 'polypeptide(L)'
;MKKWIAALAAIVLLSCPMTTLAAKAEGNQVPGDQGIEVYGYSQSDTKYYVITLGIPGMDSVELPGGVMLSGKSDSSADDELRVVIIPITADEEAEAYAWLSASTEKLGRDPAAYYLAFYRGKTPAQPEGSVTIAMIVRDGYEKAKLYYMDGNAKSNEVSYTAEQESASFGMKETGYYLFVNTEDFQEPTDPAKPDDPTKPTDPVDPSKSTNPGTPQTGDNSNLWLWLVLLVASCWGFAATVRHRGD
;
A
#
# COMPACT_ATOMS: atom_id res chain seq x y z
N MET A 1 40.35 46.50 -30.15
CA MET A 1 39.62 46.73 -31.43
C MET A 1 38.40 45.78 -31.46
N LYS A 2 37.37 46.12 -32.23
CA LYS A 2 36.01 45.56 -32.13
C LYS A 2 35.75 44.41 -33.11
N LYS A 3 34.97 43.41 -32.64
CA LYS A 3 34.12 42.37 -33.31
C LYS A 3 34.48 40.92 -32.91
N TRP A 4 33.54 39.96 -32.84
CA TRP A 4 32.09 39.95 -32.51
C TRP A 4 31.57 38.49 -32.49
N ILE A 5 30.73 38.12 -31.49
CA ILE A 5 29.57 37.17 -31.58
C ILE A 5 29.91 35.69 -31.91
N ALA A 6 29.42 34.61 -31.29
CA ALA A 6 28.38 34.29 -30.27
C ALA A 6 28.86 32.96 -29.55
N ALA A 7 28.09 32.08 -28.87
CA ALA A 7 26.95 32.02 -27.91
C ALA A 7 26.77 30.49 -27.60
N LEU A 8 26.00 29.95 -26.65
CA LEU A 8 25.08 30.43 -25.59
C LEU A 8 25.79 30.27 -24.20
N ALA A 9 25.27 30.53 -22.99
CA ALA A 9 23.95 30.68 -22.34
C ALA A 9 23.24 29.36 -21.90
N ALA A 10 22.89 29.12 -20.64
CA ALA A 10 23.12 29.91 -19.41
C ALA A 10 23.17 29.04 -18.14
N ILE A 11 23.91 29.52 -17.12
CA ILE A 11 23.86 29.06 -15.73
C ILE A 11 23.59 30.30 -14.85
N VAL A 12 23.04 30.07 -13.66
CA VAL A 12 23.02 30.92 -12.46
C VAL A 12 21.88 31.94 -12.32
N LEU A 13 21.45 32.04 -11.05
CA LEU A 13 20.63 33.05 -10.34
C LEU A 13 19.19 32.59 -10.10
N LEU A 14 18.85 31.93 -8.99
CA LEU A 14 19.26 32.08 -7.57
C LEU A 14 18.75 33.40 -6.94
N SER A 15 17.70 33.24 -6.12
CA SER A 15 17.15 34.14 -5.09
C SER A 15 16.25 35.34 -5.45
N CYS A 16 15.28 35.54 -4.53
CA CYS A 16 14.66 36.81 -4.13
C CYS A 16 13.41 37.33 -4.89
N PRO A 17 12.51 38.08 -4.19
CA PRO A 17 11.17 37.53 -3.94
C PRO A 17 10.01 38.57 -4.07
N MET A 18 8.89 38.29 -3.39
CA MET A 18 7.78 39.17 -3.02
C MET A 18 6.55 39.24 -3.94
N THR A 19 5.43 38.81 -3.35
CA THR A 19 4.06 39.24 -3.61
C THR A 19 3.91 40.76 -3.51
N THR A 20 3.19 41.42 -4.43
CA THR A 20 1.99 42.26 -4.11
C THR A 20 1.39 43.02 -5.32
N LEU A 21 0.07 43.21 -5.22
CA LEU A 21 -0.80 44.27 -5.79
C LEU A 21 -0.96 44.51 -7.31
N ALA A 22 -2.11 44.02 -7.80
CA ALA A 22 -3.12 44.77 -8.55
C ALA A 22 -2.71 45.74 -9.68
N ALA A 23 -2.85 45.27 -10.92
CA ALA A 23 -3.27 46.11 -12.05
C ALA A 23 -4.73 45.74 -12.41
N LYS A 24 -5.65 46.69 -12.30
CA LYS A 24 -7.04 46.53 -12.76
C LYS A 24 -7.09 46.74 -14.28
N ALA A 25 -7.40 45.68 -15.03
CA ALA A 25 -7.81 45.76 -16.42
C ALA A 25 -9.24 45.20 -16.56
N GLU A 26 -10.17 46.01 -17.05
CA GLU A 26 -11.53 45.57 -17.37
C GLU A 26 -11.58 45.05 -18.82
N GLY A 27 -12.42 44.05 -19.09
CA GLY A 27 -12.89 43.76 -20.45
C GLY A 27 -12.60 42.36 -20.99
N ASN A 28 -13.58 41.47 -20.83
CA ASN A 28 -13.90 40.35 -21.72
C ASN A 28 -12.76 39.41 -22.16
N GLN A 29 -12.47 38.41 -21.32
CA GLN A 29 -12.37 37.01 -21.75
C GLN A 29 -12.56 36.12 -20.52
N VAL A 30 -13.46 35.12 -20.63
CA VAL A 30 -13.44 33.97 -19.70
C VAL A 30 -12.32 33.06 -20.21
N PRO A 31 -11.22 32.86 -19.47
CA PRO A 31 -10.18 31.93 -19.89
C PRO A 31 -10.80 30.52 -19.88
N GLY A 32 -10.79 29.86 -21.04
CA GLY A 32 -11.31 28.50 -21.15
C GLY A 32 -10.52 27.56 -20.25
N ASP A 33 -11.24 26.81 -19.42
CA ASP A 33 -10.85 25.64 -18.62
C ASP A 33 -9.34 25.34 -18.58
N GLN A 34 -8.57 26.20 -17.91
CA GLN A 34 -7.14 25.98 -17.71
C GLN A 34 -6.96 25.04 -16.53
N GLY A 35 -7.00 23.74 -16.81
CA GLY A 35 -6.72 22.69 -15.85
C GLY A 35 -5.38 22.94 -15.14
N ILE A 36 -5.41 22.95 -13.82
CA ILE A 36 -4.20 23.09 -13.00
C ILE A 36 -3.49 21.73 -13.01
N GLU A 37 -2.35 21.66 -13.68
CA GLU A 37 -1.50 20.46 -13.64
C GLU A 37 -0.90 20.29 -12.23
N VAL A 38 -1.43 19.33 -11.47
CA VAL A 38 -0.91 18.97 -10.15
C VAL A 38 0.15 17.88 -10.30
N TYR A 39 1.41 18.27 -10.13
CA TYR A 39 2.54 17.35 -10.12
C TYR A 39 2.76 16.80 -8.70
N GLY A 40 2.25 15.59 -8.45
CA GLY A 40 2.60 14.82 -7.26
C GLY A 40 3.95 14.12 -7.44
N TYR A 41 4.86 14.26 -6.48
CA TYR A 41 6.10 13.48 -6.43
C TYR A 41 5.97 12.42 -5.34
N SER A 42 5.82 11.15 -5.74
CA SER A 42 5.79 10.03 -4.79
C SER A 42 7.22 9.67 -4.38
N GLN A 43 7.51 9.78 -3.09
CA GLN A 43 8.74 9.23 -2.50
C GLN A 43 8.34 7.97 -1.73
N SER A 44 8.92 6.84 -2.13
CA SER A 44 8.91 5.60 -1.36
C SER A 44 10.31 5.47 -0.76
N ASP A 45 10.37 5.47 0.57
CA ASP A 45 11.58 5.23 1.35
C ASP A 45 11.81 3.72 1.60
N THR A 46 11.08 2.85 0.90
CA THR A 46 11.11 1.39 1.05
C THR A 46 12.52 0.86 0.78
N LYS A 47 13.15 0.30 1.81
CA LYS A 47 14.47 -0.33 1.68
C LYS A 47 14.34 -1.63 0.90
N TYR A 48 14.94 -1.65 -0.28
CA TYR A 48 15.11 -2.86 -1.07
C TYR A 48 16.58 -3.26 -1.15
N TYR A 49 16.79 -4.56 -1.25
CA TYR A 49 18.08 -5.21 -1.44
C TYR A 49 18.10 -5.81 -2.85
N VAL A 50 19.28 -6.03 -3.41
CA VAL A 50 19.42 -6.58 -4.76
C VAL A 50 20.56 -7.58 -4.78
N ILE A 51 20.27 -8.77 -5.29
CA ILE A 51 21.30 -9.69 -5.79
C ILE A 51 21.28 -9.70 -7.32
N THR A 52 22.43 -9.99 -7.93
CA THR A 52 22.63 -10.08 -9.38
C THR A 52 23.14 -11.47 -9.71
N LEU A 53 22.33 -12.25 -10.43
CA LEU A 53 22.63 -13.63 -10.77
C LEU A 53 23.83 -13.72 -11.72
N GLY A 54 24.61 -14.79 -11.57
CA GLY A 54 25.80 -15.06 -12.38
C GLY A 54 27.04 -14.21 -12.05
N ILE A 55 26.94 -13.21 -11.16
CA ILE A 55 28.05 -12.31 -10.84
C ILE A 55 28.58 -12.56 -9.41
N PRO A 56 29.76 -13.20 -9.25
CA PRO A 56 30.30 -13.56 -7.94
C PRO A 56 30.47 -12.36 -7.01
N GLY A 57 29.94 -12.46 -5.79
CA GLY A 57 30.00 -11.40 -4.78
C GLY A 57 28.95 -10.31 -4.95
N MET A 58 28.08 -10.42 -5.96
CA MET A 58 26.81 -9.69 -6.05
C MET A 58 25.60 -10.63 -6.11
N ASP A 59 25.83 -11.94 -6.12
CA ASP A 59 24.86 -13.04 -6.09
C ASP A 59 24.31 -13.34 -4.67
N SER A 60 24.77 -12.61 -3.65
CA SER A 60 24.38 -12.73 -2.25
C SER A 60 24.28 -11.38 -1.54
N VAL A 61 23.45 -11.31 -0.50
CA VAL A 61 23.20 -10.12 0.32
C VAL A 61 22.83 -10.49 1.75
N GLU A 62 23.29 -9.70 2.72
CA GLU A 62 22.83 -9.75 4.11
C GLU A 62 21.61 -8.83 4.29
N LEU A 63 20.49 -9.41 4.71
CA LEU A 63 19.24 -8.71 5.03
C LEU A 63 19.21 -8.34 6.52
N PRO A 64 18.31 -7.42 6.95
CA PRO A 64 18.19 -7.04 8.35
C PRO A 64 18.08 -8.24 9.30
N GLY A 65 18.77 -8.16 10.44
CA GLY A 65 18.83 -9.24 11.43
C GLY A 65 19.49 -10.52 10.92
N GLY A 66 20.58 -10.40 10.14
CA GLY A 66 21.54 -11.49 9.87
C GLY A 66 21.09 -12.57 8.89
N VAL A 67 20.00 -12.35 8.15
CA VAL A 67 19.53 -13.33 7.14
C VAL A 67 20.36 -13.15 5.87
N MET A 68 21.24 -14.10 5.59
CA MET A 68 21.94 -14.17 4.30
C MET A 68 21.02 -14.78 3.24
N LEU A 69 20.80 -14.06 2.14
CA LEU A 69 20.08 -14.54 0.96
C LEU A 69 21.03 -14.56 -0.24
N SER A 70 21.02 -15.65 -1.00
CA SER A 70 21.77 -15.80 -2.25
C SER A 70 20.90 -16.39 -3.35
N GLY A 71 21.29 -16.20 -4.60
CA GLY A 71 20.53 -16.67 -5.76
C GLY A 71 21.41 -17.13 -6.91
N LYS A 72 20.95 -18.16 -7.61
CA LYS A 72 21.61 -18.75 -8.79
C LYS A 72 20.57 -19.13 -9.83
N SER A 73 20.93 -19.05 -11.12
CA SER A 73 20.17 -19.70 -12.20
C SER A 73 20.92 -20.91 -12.72
N ASP A 74 20.21 -21.84 -13.36
CA ASP A 74 20.79 -22.92 -14.17
C ASP A 74 21.12 -22.47 -15.61
N SER A 75 20.71 -21.26 -16.01
CA SER A 75 20.94 -20.66 -17.33
C SER A 75 21.83 -19.42 -17.26
N SER A 76 22.90 -19.39 -18.05
CA SER A 76 23.75 -18.20 -18.23
C SER A 76 23.07 -17.08 -19.03
N ALA A 77 21.87 -17.31 -19.59
CA ALA A 77 21.06 -16.22 -20.14
C ALA A 77 20.52 -15.30 -19.03
N ASP A 78 20.41 -15.81 -17.80
CA ASP A 78 20.04 -15.04 -16.61
C ASP A 78 21.22 -14.32 -15.95
N ASP A 79 22.42 -14.38 -16.53
CA ASP A 79 23.52 -13.53 -16.09
C ASP A 79 23.09 -12.05 -16.14
N GLU A 80 23.50 -11.29 -15.13
CA GLU A 80 23.07 -9.91 -14.86
C GLU A 80 21.57 -9.72 -14.54
N LEU A 81 20.75 -10.78 -14.48
CA LEU A 81 19.38 -10.69 -13.96
C LEU A 81 19.42 -10.33 -12.47
N ARG A 82 18.59 -9.36 -12.06
CA ARG A 82 18.50 -8.89 -10.69
C ARG A 82 17.30 -9.50 -9.99
N VAL A 83 17.51 -9.98 -8.77
CA VAL A 83 16.41 -10.26 -7.84
C VAL A 83 16.36 -9.11 -6.85
N VAL A 84 15.31 -8.30 -6.94
CA VAL A 84 14.97 -7.27 -5.97
C VAL A 84 14.26 -7.95 -4.79
N ILE A 85 14.70 -7.65 -3.58
CA ILE A 85 14.26 -8.27 -2.34
C ILE A 85 13.77 -7.15 -1.42
N ILE A 86 12.50 -7.21 -1.01
CA ILE A 86 11.93 -6.30 -0.01
C ILE A 86 11.48 -7.13 1.19
N PRO A 87 12.20 -7.10 2.33
CA PRO A 87 11.74 -7.71 3.57
C PRO A 87 10.47 -7.01 4.04
N ILE A 88 9.40 -7.76 4.26
CA ILE A 88 8.13 -7.23 4.76
C ILE A 88 8.12 -7.42 6.27
N THR A 89 8.27 -6.34 7.02
CA THR A 89 8.36 -6.35 8.49
C THR A 89 7.29 -5.46 9.10
N ALA A 90 6.90 -5.75 10.35
CA ALA A 90 5.94 -4.92 11.08
C ALA A 90 6.42 -3.48 11.31
N ASP A 91 7.74 -3.25 11.34
CA ASP A 91 8.34 -1.93 11.61
C ASP A 91 8.48 -1.07 10.34
N GLU A 92 8.80 -1.68 9.19
CA GLU A 92 9.05 -0.95 7.94
C GLU A 92 7.86 -0.96 6.97
N GLU A 93 7.03 -2.01 6.97
CA GLU A 93 5.93 -2.25 6.02
C GLU A 93 4.67 -2.75 6.77
N ALA A 94 4.28 -2.04 7.83
CA ALA A 94 3.26 -2.46 8.81
C ALA A 94 1.92 -2.91 8.20
N GLU A 95 1.39 -2.20 7.20
CA GLU A 95 0.11 -2.55 6.54
C GLU A 95 0.22 -3.83 5.72
N ALA A 96 1.32 -4.00 4.97
CA ALA A 96 1.58 -5.21 4.20
C ALA A 96 1.85 -6.41 5.11
N TYR A 97 2.60 -6.22 6.20
CA TYR A 97 2.84 -7.26 7.20
C TYR A 97 1.54 -7.72 7.88
N ALA A 98 0.67 -6.77 8.25
CA ALA A 98 -0.65 -7.08 8.83
C ALA A 98 -1.55 -7.84 7.83
N TRP A 99 -1.56 -7.44 6.56
CA TRP A 99 -2.30 -8.13 5.51
C TRP A 99 -1.79 -9.55 5.25
N LEU A 100 -0.47 -9.76 5.18
CA LEU A 100 0.13 -11.09 5.04
C LEU A 100 -0.14 -11.97 6.26
N SER A 101 -0.06 -11.41 7.47
CA SER A 101 -0.36 -12.12 8.72
C SER A 101 -1.82 -12.59 8.76
N ALA A 102 -2.77 -11.73 8.38
CA ALA A 102 -4.18 -12.12 8.27
C ALA A 102 -4.40 -13.17 7.16
N SER A 103 -3.74 -13.02 6.01
CA SER A 103 -3.83 -13.94 4.88
C SER A 103 -3.20 -15.31 5.15
N THR A 104 -2.37 -15.44 6.19
CA THR A 104 -1.70 -16.68 6.60
C THR A 104 -2.16 -17.20 7.98
N GLU A 105 -3.19 -16.61 8.60
CA GLU A 105 -3.66 -16.96 9.94
C GLU A 105 -4.07 -18.44 10.10
N LYS A 106 -4.56 -19.07 9.02
CA LYS A 106 -4.89 -20.51 8.98
C LYS A 106 -3.71 -21.42 8.63
N LEU A 107 -2.56 -20.87 8.24
CA LEU A 107 -1.38 -21.62 7.79
C LEU A 107 -0.31 -21.74 8.90
N GLY A 108 -0.28 -20.80 9.85
CA GLY A 108 0.65 -20.81 10.97
C GLY A 108 0.75 -19.45 11.66
N ARG A 109 1.89 -19.18 12.30
CA ARG A 109 2.18 -17.91 13.00
C ARG A 109 3.48 -17.27 12.52
N ASP A 110 3.63 -15.99 12.87
CA ASP A 110 4.82 -15.15 12.70
C ASP A 110 5.47 -15.30 11.31
N PRO A 111 4.84 -14.79 10.23
CA PRO A 111 5.34 -14.96 8.87
C PRO A 111 6.61 -14.13 8.62
N ALA A 112 7.73 -14.79 8.35
CA ALA A 112 8.92 -14.16 7.79
C ALA A 112 8.73 -13.98 6.27
N ALA A 113 8.28 -12.79 5.87
CA ALA A 113 7.84 -12.50 4.51
C ALA A 113 8.82 -11.62 3.72
N TYR A 114 8.96 -11.93 2.43
CA TYR A 114 9.79 -11.21 1.48
C TYR A 114 9.03 -11.04 0.16
N TYR A 115 8.96 -9.82 -0.37
CA TYR A 115 8.57 -9.62 -1.76
C TYR A 115 9.82 -9.78 -2.64
N LEU A 116 9.79 -10.75 -3.54
CA LEU A 116 10.88 -11.08 -4.46
C LEU A 116 10.45 -10.76 -5.90
N ALA A 117 11.28 -10.01 -6.62
CA ALA A 117 10.95 -9.59 -7.99
C ALA A 117 12.14 -9.65 -8.95
N PHE A 118 11.91 -10.20 -10.13
CA PHE A 118 12.91 -10.27 -11.20
C PHE A 118 12.95 -9.00 -12.06
N TYR A 119 14.15 -8.48 -12.27
CA TYR A 119 14.41 -7.26 -13.06
C TYR A 119 15.64 -7.41 -13.95
N ARG A 120 15.57 -6.90 -15.18
CA ARG A 120 16.76 -6.63 -16.01
C ARG A 120 16.92 -5.12 -16.16
N GLY A 121 17.99 -4.57 -15.59
CA GLY A 121 18.20 -3.12 -15.48
C GLY A 121 17.15 -2.43 -14.59
N LYS A 122 16.20 -1.72 -15.22
CA LYS A 122 15.07 -1.02 -14.55
C LYS A 122 13.69 -1.60 -14.92
N THR A 123 13.65 -2.61 -15.77
CA THR A 123 12.42 -3.22 -16.29
C THR A 123 12.20 -4.59 -15.64
N PRO A 124 10.97 -4.92 -15.19
CA PRO A 124 10.63 -6.28 -14.82
C PRO A 124 10.93 -7.24 -15.98
N ALA A 125 11.50 -8.40 -15.68
CA ALA A 125 11.84 -9.43 -16.65
C ALA A 125 11.62 -10.80 -16.00
N GLN A 126 11.26 -11.82 -16.75
CA GLN A 126 11.26 -13.20 -16.23
C GLN A 126 12.59 -13.88 -16.55
N PRO A 127 13.06 -14.84 -15.73
CA PRO A 127 14.23 -15.65 -16.06
C PRO A 127 13.95 -16.57 -17.25
N GLU A 128 15.01 -16.92 -17.98
CA GLU A 128 14.99 -17.96 -19.00
C GLU A 128 15.24 -19.36 -18.40
N GLY A 129 15.97 -19.44 -17.29
CA GLY A 129 16.24 -20.65 -16.53
C GLY A 129 15.46 -20.77 -15.22
N SER A 130 15.83 -21.78 -14.42
CA SER A 130 15.28 -22.04 -13.09
C SER A 130 16.08 -21.30 -12.03
N VAL A 131 15.56 -20.18 -11.51
CA VAL A 131 16.21 -19.48 -10.40
C VAL A 131 15.98 -20.22 -9.09
N THR A 132 17.07 -20.52 -8.38
CA THR A 132 17.07 -21.03 -7.02
C THR A 132 17.50 -19.92 -6.07
N ILE A 133 16.69 -19.65 -5.05
CA ILE A 133 17.02 -18.77 -3.94
C ILE A 133 17.41 -19.64 -2.75
N ALA A 134 18.52 -19.32 -2.10
CA ALA A 134 19.00 -19.99 -0.89
C ALA A 134 19.12 -18.96 0.23
N MET A 135 18.53 -19.27 1.39
CA MET A 135 18.48 -18.40 2.56
C MET A 135 19.06 -19.12 3.77
N ILE A 136 19.94 -18.47 4.53
CA ILE A 136 20.30 -18.93 5.87
C ILE A 136 19.15 -18.53 6.80
N VAL A 137 18.48 -19.53 7.36
CA VAL A 137 17.23 -19.38 8.10
C VAL A 137 17.55 -19.06 9.57
N ARG A 138 16.82 -18.12 10.18
CA ARG A 138 16.97 -17.81 11.61
C ARG A 138 16.42 -18.95 12.48
N ASP A 139 16.99 -19.09 13.68
CA ASP A 139 16.46 -19.88 14.78
C ASP A 139 14.93 -19.68 14.94
N GLY A 140 14.20 -20.77 15.14
CA GLY A 140 12.74 -20.79 15.30
C GLY A 140 11.94 -20.99 14.00
N TYR A 141 12.58 -21.21 12.85
CA TYR A 141 11.93 -21.53 11.57
C TYR A 141 12.33 -22.92 11.03
N GLU A 142 12.88 -23.81 11.87
CA GLU A 142 13.37 -25.14 11.50
C GLU A 142 12.26 -26.08 11.03
N LYS A 143 11.02 -25.87 11.50
CA LYS A 143 9.80 -26.53 11.03
C LYS A 143 8.86 -25.57 10.28
N ALA A 144 9.39 -24.47 9.73
CA ALA A 144 8.60 -23.55 8.94
C ALA A 144 8.17 -24.18 7.60
N LYS A 145 7.00 -23.78 7.12
CA LYS A 145 6.55 -24.04 5.76
C LYS A 145 6.74 -22.80 4.91
N LEU A 146 7.15 -22.98 3.66
CA LEU A 146 7.26 -21.91 2.69
C LEU A 146 6.00 -21.87 1.82
N TYR A 147 5.43 -20.68 1.66
CA TYR A 147 4.36 -20.42 0.70
C TYR A 147 4.77 -19.31 -0.28
N TYR A 148 4.24 -19.40 -1.50
CA TYR A 148 4.19 -18.30 -2.46
C TYR A 148 2.79 -17.72 -2.45
N MET A 149 2.67 -16.41 -2.38
CA MET A 149 1.39 -15.70 -2.37
C MET A 149 1.36 -14.63 -3.46
N ASP A 150 0.34 -14.69 -4.31
CA ASP A 150 0.05 -13.62 -5.27
C ASP A 150 -0.51 -12.37 -4.54
N GLY A 151 -0.56 -11.23 -5.23
CA GLY A 151 -1.14 -10.00 -4.66
C GLY A 151 -2.64 -10.07 -4.33
N ASN A 152 -3.29 -11.23 -4.50
CA ASN A 152 -4.72 -11.47 -4.26
C ASN A 152 -4.97 -12.41 -3.06
N ALA A 153 -3.98 -12.54 -2.16
CA ALA A 153 -3.98 -13.43 -0.98
C ALA A 153 -4.07 -14.93 -1.31
N LYS A 154 -3.78 -15.38 -2.54
CA LYS A 154 -3.77 -16.81 -2.87
C LYS A 154 -2.40 -17.42 -2.59
N SER A 155 -2.28 -18.10 -1.46
CA SER A 155 -1.11 -18.88 -1.09
C SER A 155 -1.07 -20.26 -1.76
N ASN A 156 0.09 -20.67 -2.25
CA ASN A 156 0.42 -22.03 -2.67
C ASN A 156 1.65 -22.51 -1.88
N GLU A 157 1.65 -23.73 -1.37
CA GLU A 157 2.81 -24.30 -0.66
C GLU A 157 3.96 -24.53 -1.65
N VAL A 158 5.16 -24.06 -1.32
CA VAL A 158 6.36 -24.18 -2.14
C VAL A 158 7.32 -25.15 -1.44
N SER A 159 7.72 -26.20 -2.15
CA SER A 159 8.75 -27.11 -1.66
C SER A 159 10.11 -26.41 -1.62
N TYR A 160 10.84 -26.64 -0.53
CA TYR A 160 12.21 -26.19 -0.34
C TYR A 160 13.08 -27.36 0.15
N THR A 161 14.38 -27.27 -0.07
CA THR A 161 15.38 -28.20 0.44
C THR A 161 16.04 -27.57 1.66
N ALA A 162 16.03 -28.26 2.80
CA ALA A 162 16.69 -27.81 4.03
C ALA A 162 18.04 -28.51 4.20
N GLU A 163 19.11 -27.75 4.41
CA GLU A 163 20.46 -28.22 4.69
C GLU A 163 21.00 -27.53 5.95
N GLN A 164 20.85 -28.17 7.11
CA GLN A 164 21.24 -27.70 8.46
C GLN A 164 20.70 -26.30 8.83
N GLU A 165 21.32 -25.24 8.32
CA GLU A 165 21.02 -23.83 8.60
C GLU A 165 20.47 -23.08 7.36
N SER A 166 20.39 -23.74 6.20
CA SER A 166 19.96 -23.14 4.93
C SER A 166 18.68 -23.77 4.38
N ALA A 167 17.79 -22.95 3.82
CA ALA A 167 16.64 -23.35 3.02
C ALA A 167 16.81 -22.87 1.57
N SER A 168 16.71 -23.77 0.60
CA SER A 168 16.79 -23.48 -0.83
C SER A 168 15.49 -23.81 -1.57
N PHE A 169 14.94 -22.87 -2.33
CA PHE A 169 13.69 -23.03 -3.07
C PHE A 169 13.77 -22.45 -4.49
N GLY A 170 12.92 -22.96 -5.39
CA GLY A 170 12.79 -22.43 -6.75
C GLY A 170 11.90 -21.19 -6.78
N MET A 171 12.46 -20.04 -7.16
CA MET A 171 11.69 -18.83 -7.44
C MET A 171 11.28 -18.84 -8.92
N LYS A 172 9.97 -18.83 -9.17
CA LYS A 172 9.39 -18.93 -10.53
C LYS A 172 8.68 -17.67 -10.98
N GLU A 173 8.16 -16.90 -10.04
CA GLU A 173 7.31 -15.74 -10.29
C GLU A 173 7.70 -14.60 -9.35
N THR A 174 7.37 -13.38 -9.75
CA THR A 174 7.51 -12.19 -8.90
C THR A 174 6.31 -12.12 -7.95
N GLY A 175 6.56 -12.07 -6.63
CA GLY A 175 5.50 -12.01 -5.62
C GLY A 175 6.00 -12.20 -4.21
N TYR A 176 5.10 -12.52 -3.29
CA TYR A 176 5.44 -12.72 -1.88
C TYR A 176 5.86 -14.18 -1.63
N TYR A 177 7.03 -14.34 -1.00
CA TYR A 177 7.53 -15.61 -0.49
C TYR A 177 7.61 -15.49 1.04
N LEU A 178 6.94 -16.39 1.75
CA LEU A 178 6.79 -16.29 3.20
C LEU A 178 6.98 -17.64 3.89
N PHE A 179 7.91 -17.65 4.83
CA PHE A 179 8.10 -18.76 5.77
C PHE A 179 7.16 -18.54 6.95
N VAL A 180 6.31 -19.52 7.22
CA VAL A 180 5.33 -19.48 8.31
C VAL A 180 5.69 -20.57 9.30
N ASN A 181 5.80 -20.22 10.59
CA ASN A 181 6.08 -21.22 11.62
C ASN A 181 4.82 -22.07 11.88
N THR A 182 4.99 -23.39 11.91
CA THR A 182 3.92 -24.37 12.13
C THR A 182 4.10 -25.19 13.42
N GLU A 183 5.14 -24.90 14.21
CA GLU A 183 5.31 -25.51 15.54
C GLU A 183 4.15 -25.16 16.47
N ASP A 184 3.59 -26.19 17.11
CA ASP A 184 2.42 -26.13 18.00
C ASP A 184 1.18 -25.41 17.43
N PHE A 185 1.14 -25.16 16.12
CA PHE A 185 0.01 -24.52 15.47
C PHE A 185 -1.17 -25.47 15.35
N GLN A 186 -2.28 -25.09 15.99
CA GLN A 186 -3.60 -25.65 15.71
C GLN A 186 -4.36 -24.68 14.82
N GLU A 187 -4.85 -25.18 13.67
CA GLU A 187 -5.70 -24.38 12.78
C GLU A 187 -6.93 -23.90 13.56
N PRO A 188 -7.30 -22.61 13.48
CA PRO A 188 -8.51 -22.11 14.12
C PRO A 188 -9.73 -22.89 13.63
N THR A 189 -10.42 -23.60 14.52
CA THR A 189 -11.72 -24.20 14.22
C THR A 189 -12.69 -23.11 13.80
N ASP A 190 -13.29 -23.22 12.62
CA ASP A 190 -14.32 -22.29 12.18
C ASP A 190 -15.42 -22.19 13.25
N PRO A 191 -15.88 -20.97 13.60
CA PRO A 191 -16.91 -20.80 14.61
C PRO A 191 -18.16 -21.55 14.19
N ALA A 192 -18.77 -22.27 15.14
CA ALA A 192 -20.01 -23.00 14.90
C ALA A 192 -21.04 -22.06 14.27
N LYS A 193 -21.68 -22.50 13.17
CA LYS A 193 -22.75 -21.74 12.52
C LYS A 193 -23.77 -21.33 13.61
N PRO A 194 -24.14 -20.04 13.73
CA PRO A 194 -25.20 -19.64 14.64
C PRO A 194 -26.45 -20.49 14.40
N ASP A 195 -27.07 -20.98 15.47
CA ASP A 195 -28.36 -21.66 15.37
C ASP A 195 -29.34 -20.77 14.59
N ASP A 196 -30.10 -21.38 13.66
CA ASP A 196 -31.09 -20.61 12.89
C ASP A 196 -32.06 -19.94 13.89
N PRO A 197 -32.29 -18.62 13.77
CA PRO A 197 -33.13 -17.90 14.72
C PRO A 197 -34.52 -18.55 14.75
N THR A 198 -34.94 -18.98 15.94
CA THR A 198 -36.27 -19.57 16.14
C THR A 198 -37.33 -18.68 15.51
N LYS A 199 -38.14 -19.24 14.60
CA LYS A 199 -39.23 -18.53 13.91
C LYS A 199 -40.00 -17.72 14.95
N PRO A 200 -40.17 -16.40 14.77
CA PRO A 200 -41.00 -15.60 15.66
C PRO A 200 -42.37 -16.24 15.85
N THR A 201 -42.78 -16.38 17.10
CA THR A 201 -44.14 -16.80 17.44
C THR A 201 -45.10 -15.82 16.76
N ASP A 202 -46.14 -16.33 16.12
CA ASP A 202 -47.06 -15.48 15.36
C ASP A 202 -47.68 -14.41 16.30
N PRO A 203 -47.87 -13.16 15.84
CA PRO A 203 -48.26 -12.06 16.73
C PRO A 203 -49.56 -12.37 17.47
N VAL A 204 -49.58 -12.11 18.78
CA VAL A 204 -50.82 -12.13 19.56
C VAL A 204 -51.76 -11.06 18.99
N ASP A 205 -52.99 -11.47 18.68
CA ASP A 205 -54.05 -10.60 18.17
C ASP A 205 -54.19 -9.33 19.04
N PRO A 206 -54.07 -8.11 18.47
CA PRO A 206 -54.18 -6.84 19.20
C PRO A 206 -55.53 -6.60 19.89
N SER A 207 -56.55 -7.43 19.64
CA SER A 207 -57.93 -7.23 20.11
C SER A 207 -58.13 -7.17 21.63
N LYS A 208 -57.09 -7.41 22.46
CA LYS A 208 -57.13 -7.24 23.92
C LYS A 208 -55.86 -6.60 24.52
N SER A 209 -55.61 -5.32 24.22
CA SER A 209 -54.88 -4.46 25.17
C SER A 209 -55.37 -3.02 25.12
N THR A 210 -55.78 -2.49 26.27
CA THR A 210 -56.27 -1.12 26.39
C THR A 210 -55.09 -0.16 26.49
N ASN A 211 -54.80 0.53 25.38
CA ASN A 211 -53.99 1.76 25.31
C ASN A 211 -52.46 1.60 25.53
N PRO A 212 -51.66 1.45 24.46
CA PRO A 212 -50.25 1.80 24.45
C PRO A 212 -50.05 3.23 23.92
N GLY A 213 -49.38 4.09 24.69
CA GLY A 213 -48.93 5.39 24.19
C GLY A 213 -47.98 5.21 23.00
N THR A 214 -48.18 6.00 21.94
CA THR A 214 -47.35 5.95 20.72
C THR A 214 -45.88 6.23 21.02
N PRO A 215 -44.92 5.46 20.46
CA PRO A 215 -43.50 5.76 20.63
C PRO A 215 -43.15 7.05 19.85
N GLN A 216 -42.71 8.08 20.57
CA GLN A 216 -42.20 9.32 19.97
C GLN A 216 -40.76 9.11 19.47
N THR A 217 -40.59 8.36 18.38
CA THR A 217 -39.34 8.37 17.61
C THR A 217 -39.40 9.49 16.59
N GLY A 218 -39.06 10.70 17.03
CA GLY A 218 -39.20 11.91 16.22
C GLY A 218 -38.89 13.19 16.98
N ASP A 219 -37.85 13.19 17.82
CA ASP A 219 -37.41 14.42 18.47
C ASP A 219 -36.96 15.43 17.41
N ASN A 220 -37.57 16.61 17.48
CA ASN A 220 -37.50 17.62 16.43
C ASN A 220 -36.06 18.02 16.13
N SER A 221 -35.55 17.57 14.98
CA SER A 221 -34.45 18.26 14.29
C SER A 221 -34.81 19.73 14.23
N ASN A 222 -34.02 20.56 14.91
CA ASN A 222 -34.43 21.90 15.30
C ASN A 222 -34.46 22.83 14.07
N LEU A 223 -35.56 22.80 13.30
CA LEU A 223 -35.76 23.52 12.04
C LEU A 223 -35.51 25.03 12.20
N TRP A 224 -35.74 25.55 13.40
CA TRP A 224 -35.41 26.92 13.78
C TRP A 224 -33.92 27.26 13.59
N LEU A 225 -33.04 26.32 13.91
CA LEU A 225 -31.59 26.46 13.81
C LEU A 225 -31.15 26.57 12.33
N TRP A 226 -31.80 25.81 11.44
CA TRP A 226 -31.60 25.90 9.99
C TRP A 226 -32.15 27.20 9.40
N LEU A 227 -33.29 27.70 9.88
CA LEU A 227 -33.86 28.99 9.46
C LEU A 227 -33.00 30.18 9.90
N VAL A 228 -32.46 30.15 11.13
CA VAL A 228 -31.51 31.17 11.62
C VAL A 228 -30.22 31.18 10.78
N LEU A 229 -29.69 30.00 10.44
CA LEU A 229 -28.51 29.88 9.58
C LEU A 229 -28.75 30.46 8.17
N LEU A 230 -29.94 30.22 7.60
CA LEU A 230 -30.34 30.76 6.30
C LEU A 230 -30.43 32.29 6.33
N VAL A 231 -31.09 32.88 7.34
CA VAL A 231 -31.18 34.35 7.49
C VAL A 231 -29.81 35.00 7.70
N ALA A 232 -28.92 34.37 8.49
CA ALA A 232 -27.55 34.85 8.68
C ALA A 232 -26.77 34.93 7.36
N SER A 233 -26.98 33.97 6.43
CA SER A 233 -26.32 33.98 5.11
C SER A 233 -26.73 35.18 4.24
N CYS A 234 -27.98 35.65 4.34
CA CYS A 234 -28.48 36.78 3.57
C CYS A 234 -27.89 38.13 4.02
N TRP A 235 -27.48 38.27 5.29
CA TRP A 235 -26.96 39.54 5.80
C TRP A 235 -25.58 39.92 5.23
N GLY A 236 -24.82 38.95 4.72
CA GLY A 236 -23.53 39.19 4.06
C GLY A 236 -23.63 40.02 2.76
N PHE A 237 -24.80 40.03 2.10
CA PHE A 237 -24.96 40.67 0.79
C PHE A 237 -25.40 42.15 0.84
N ALA A 238 -25.84 42.64 2.00
CA ALA A 238 -26.25 44.05 2.16
C ALA A 238 -25.06 45.01 2.38
N ALA A 239 -23.91 44.50 2.85
CA ALA A 239 -22.74 45.32 3.19
C ALA A 239 -21.97 45.83 1.95
N THR A 240 -22.03 45.12 0.83
CA THR A 240 -21.28 45.47 -0.40
C THR A 240 -22.00 46.47 -1.30
N VAL A 241 -23.33 46.62 -1.18
CA VAL A 241 -24.11 47.57 -1.99
C VAL A 241 -24.07 49.00 -1.44
N ARG A 242 -23.85 49.19 -0.12
CA ARG A 242 -23.79 50.54 0.48
C ARG A 242 -22.45 51.25 0.30
N HIS A 243 -21.38 50.55 -0.11
CA HIS A 243 -20.06 51.16 -0.33
C HIS A 243 -19.75 51.48 -1.81
N ARG A 244 -20.80 51.67 -2.63
CA ARG A 244 -20.70 52.15 -4.02
C ARG A 244 -21.82 53.14 -4.33
N GLY A 245 -21.85 54.23 -3.57
CA GLY A 245 -22.91 55.23 -3.60
C GLY A 245 -22.53 56.52 -2.86
N ASP A 246 -21.29 56.98 -3.04
CA ASP A 246 -20.78 58.35 -2.85
C ASP A 246 -19.66 58.56 -3.90
#